data_AF-A0A3D3L0G3-F1
#
_entry.id   AF-A0A3D3L0G3-F1
#
_cell.length_a   1.000
_cell.length_b   1.000
_cell.length_c   1.000
_cell.angle_alpha   90.00
_cell.angle_beta   90.00
_cell.angle_gamma   90.00
#
_symmetry.space_group_name_H-M   'P 1'
#
loop_
_entity.id
_entity.type
_entity.pdbx_description
1 polymer ?
#
loop_
_entity_poly.entity_id
_entity_poly.type
_entity_poly.pdbx_seq_one_letter_code
_entity_poly.pdbx_strand_id
1 'polypeptide(L)'
;DEKWKDHLYSMDQIREGINLRAYGQKDPLLEYKSEGFNLFQIMMGELNKTTVQRLLRTQLQGMEQAPQMRGQKVRNVQTQHKDTTGMGFAGQARARQENQPDKPARTPVHIEKKIGRNKKITMVSPSGKKVMIKHKKLQQYLNQGYTEVS
;
A
#
# COMPACT_ATOMS: atom_id res chain seq x y z
N ASP A 1 -7.13 -22.77 21.28
CA ASP A 1 -7.29 -23.98 22.11
C ASP A 1 -8.57 -24.74 21.78
N GLU A 2 -9.74 -24.10 21.86
CA GLU A 2 -11.07 -24.71 21.58
C GLU A 2 -11.12 -25.63 20.33
N LYS A 3 -10.67 -25.15 19.17
CA LYS A 3 -10.65 -25.93 17.90
C LYS A 3 -9.85 -27.23 17.96
N TRP A 4 -8.80 -27.26 18.77
CA TRP A 4 -7.99 -28.47 18.96
C TRP A 4 -8.74 -29.51 19.81
N LYS A 5 -9.45 -29.05 20.85
CA LYS A 5 -10.28 -29.92 21.69
C LYS A 5 -11.41 -30.55 20.88
N ASP A 6 -12.06 -29.77 20.02
CA ASP A 6 -13.09 -30.27 19.09
C ASP A 6 -12.53 -31.32 18.12
N HIS A 7 -11.31 -31.11 17.63
CA HIS A 7 -10.63 -32.07 16.76
C HIS A 7 -10.32 -33.38 17.49
N LEU A 8 -9.82 -33.34 18.72
CA LEU A 8 -9.59 -34.56 19.53
C LEU A 8 -10.89 -35.32 19.78
N TYR A 9 -11.97 -34.62 20.12
CA TYR A 9 -13.28 -35.24 20.28
C TYR A 9 -13.76 -35.92 18.98
N SER A 10 -13.53 -35.28 17.83
CA SER A 10 -13.86 -35.86 16.52
C SER A 10 -12.98 -37.09 16.20
N MET A 11 -11.70 -37.09 16.58
CA MET A 11 -10.83 -38.27 16.43
C MET A 11 -11.34 -39.46 17.26
N ASP A 12 -11.79 -39.21 18.49
CA ASP A 12 -12.35 -40.25 19.36
C ASP A 12 -13.63 -40.85 18.77
N GLN A 13 -14.53 -40.02 18.22
CA GLN A 13 -15.74 -40.51 17.54
C GLN A 13 -15.43 -41.40 16.33
N ILE A 14 -14.45 -41.02 15.50
CA ILE A 14 -14.05 -41.82 14.34
C ILE A 14 -13.45 -43.15 14.82
N ARG A 15 -12.62 -43.12 15.86
CA ARG A 15 -12.03 -44.32 16.45
C ARG A 15 -13.10 -45.31 16.92
N GLU A 16 -14.16 -44.83 17.56
CA GLU A 16 -15.29 -45.68 17.98
C GLU A 16 -16.08 -46.24 16.77
N GLY A 17 -16.27 -45.43 15.72
CA GLY A 17 -17.00 -45.82 14.51
C GLY A 17 -16.24 -46.74 13.53
N ILE A 18 -14.91 -46.78 13.60
CA ILE A 18 -14.06 -47.59 12.71
C ILE A 18 -14.23 -49.09 12.92
N ASN A 19 -14.52 -49.53 14.15
CA ASN A 19 -14.71 -50.95 14.45
C ASN A 19 -15.86 -51.56 13.64
N LEU A 20 -16.91 -50.78 13.38
CA LEU A 20 -18.05 -51.18 12.54
C LEU A 20 -17.70 -51.16 11.04
N ARG A 21 -16.78 -50.30 10.60
CA ARG A 21 -16.35 -50.18 9.20
C ARG A 21 -15.30 -51.21 8.79
N ALA A 22 -14.51 -51.71 9.75
CA ALA A 22 -13.58 -52.82 9.56
C ALA A 22 -14.26 -54.10 9.04
N TYR A 23 -15.57 -54.25 9.30
CA TYR A 23 -16.40 -55.33 8.76
C TYR A 23 -16.54 -55.29 7.23
N GLY A 24 -16.32 -54.13 6.60
CA GLY A 24 -16.44 -53.92 5.15
C GLY A 24 -15.19 -54.26 4.34
N GLN A 25 -14.24 -55.04 4.87
CA GLN A 25 -12.96 -55.41 4.24
C GLN A 25 -12.02 -54.24 3.88
N LYS A 26 -12.33 -53.02 4.34
CA LYS A 26 -11.42 -51.88 4.25
C LYS A 26 -10.47 -51.88 5.43
N ASP A 27 -9.23 -51.43 5.20
CA ASP A 27 -8.25 -51.29 6.28
C ASP A 27 -8.67 -50.17 7.25
N PRO A 28 -9.03 -50.51 8.51
CA PRO A 28 -9.49 -49.55 9.49
C PRO A 28 -8.43 -48.49 9.84
N LEU A 29 -7.14 -48.85 9.78
CA LEU A 29 -6.05 -47.95 10.10
C LEU A 29 -5.86 -46.89 9.00
N LEU A 30 -6.05 -47.30 7.75
CA LEU A 30 -5.93 -46.40 6.60
C LEU A 30 -7.07 -45.38 6.59
N GLU A 31 -8.31 -45.84 6.82
CA GLU A 31 -9.48 -44.96 6.91
C GLU A 31 -9.33 -43.96 8.06
N TYR A 32 -8.92 -44.40 9.26
CA TYR A 32 -8.63 -43.51 10.40
C TYR A 32 -7.65 -42.39 10.04
N LYS A 33 -6.52 -42.76 9.42
CA LYS A 33 -5.49 -41.79 9.04
C LYS A 33 -6.01 -40.83 8.00
N SER A 34 -6.75 -41.31 7.01
CA SER A 34 -7.26 -40.49 5.91
C SER A 34 -8.34 -39.50 6.37
N GLU A 35 -9.35 -39.97 7.13
CA GLU A 35 -10.41 -39.13 7.67
C GLU A 35 -9.87 -38.18 8.73
N GLY A 36 -8.98 -38.67 9.60
CA GLY A 36 -8.35 -37.86 10.63
C GLY A 36 -7.51 -36.72 10.05
N PHE A 37 -6.75 -37.00 9.00
CA PHE A 37 -5.98 -35.98 8.28
C PHE A 37 -6.88 -34.96 7.56
N ASN A 38 -8.01 -35.39 7.01
CA ASN A 38 -8.98 -34.48 6.40
C ASN A 38 -9.53 -33.49 7.44
N LEU A 39 -10.00 -33.98 8.59
CA LEU A 39 -10.47 -33.13 9.68
C LEU A 39 -9.39 -32.17 10.21
N PHE A 40 -8.14 -32.64 10.27
CA PHE A 40 -7.01 -31.79 10.65
C PHE A 40 -6.81 -30.62 9.67
N GLN A 41 -6.89 -30.86 8.36
CA GLN A 41 -6.79 -29.80 7.35
C GLN A 41 -7.92 -28.78 7.48
N ILE A 42 -9.16 -29.25 7.70
CA ILE A 42 -10.32 -28.38 7.92
C ILE A 42 -10.09 -27.50 9.16
N MET A 43 -9.71 -28.11 10.28
CA MET A 43 -9.41 -27.40 11.53
C MET A 43 -8.32 -26.34 11.33
N MET A 44 -7.24 -26.67 10.61
CA MET A 44 -6.17 -25.71 10.32
C MET A 44 -6.62 -24.55 9.45
N GLY A 45 -7.47 -24.80 8.46
CA GLY A 45 -8.08 -23.74 7.66
C GLY A 45 -8.91 -22.77 8.50
N GLU A 46 -9.74 -23.30 9.39
CA GLU A 46 -10.57 -22.51 10.30
C GLU A 46 -9.75 -21.73 11.33
N LEU A 47 -8.71 -22.34 11.88
CA LEU A 47 -7.81 -21.71 12.84
C LEU A 47 -7.10 -20.50 12.24
N ASN A 48 -6.59 -20.64 11.01
CA ASN A 48 -5.96 -19.54 10.28
C ASN A 48 -6.94 -18.41 10.02
N LYS A 49 -8.14 -18.72 9.50
CA LYS A 49 -9.20 -17.74 9.25
C LYS A 49 -9.59 -16.99 10.52
N THR A 50 -9.81 -17.72 11.60
CA THR A 50 -10.22 -17.16 12.89
C THR A 50 -9.13 -16.28 13.50
N THR A 51 -7.87 -16.70 13.41
CA THR A 51 -6.72 -15.94 13.92
C THR A 51 -6.59 -14.61 13.19
N VAL A 52 -6.60 -14.63 11.85
CA VAL A 52 -6.54 -13.40 11.04
C VAL A 52 -7.73 -12.49 11.32
N GLN A 53 -8.94 -13.05 11.38
CA GLN A 53 -10.15 -12.29 11.68
C GLN A 53 -10.08 -11.66 13.08
N ARG A 54 -9.62 -12.39 14.09
CA ARG A 54 -9.42 -11.85 15.45
C ARG A 54 -8.40 -10.72 15.43
N LEU A 55 -7.22 -10.93 14.84
CA LEU A 55 -6.19 -9.88 14.76
C LEU A 55 -6.70 -8.59 14.11
N LEU A 56 -7.48 -8.69 13.03
CA LEU A 56 -7.98 -7.52 12.31
C LEU A 56 -9.17 -6.84 13.03
N ARG A 57 -10.00 -7.61 13.73
CA ARG A 57 -11.21 -7.11 14.40
C ARG A 57 -10.94 -6.63 15.83
N THR A 58 -9.79 -6.97 16.39
CA THR A 58 -9.40 -6.51 17.73
C THR A 58 -8.99 -5.04 17.66
N GLN A 59 -9.95 -4.13 17.84
CA GLN A 59 -9.63 -2.77 18.25
C GLN A 59 -9.17 -2.82 19.70
N LEU A 60 -7.90 -2.50 19.94
CA LEU A 60 -7.44 -2.31 21.29
C LEU A 60 -8.14 -1.06 21.84
N GLN A 61 -8.90 -1.24 22.92
CA GLN A 61 -9.48 -0.13 23.67
C GLN A 61 -8.35 0.83 24.05
N GLY A 62 -8.41 2.06 23.54
CA GLY A 62 -7.36 3.08 23.70
C GLY A 62 -6.93 3.78 22.40
N MET A 63 -7.19 3.19 21.23
CA MET A 63 -6.86 3.81 19.93
C MET A 63 -7.90 4.80 19.41
N GLU A 64 -9.09 4.81 19.99
CA GLU A 64 -10.11 5.85 19.72
C GLU A 64 -9.69 7.24 20.21
N GLN A 65 -8.67 7.34 21.07
CA GLN A 65 -8.03 8.60 21.44
C GLN A 65 -6.85 8.94 20.52
N ALA A 66 -6.81 8.44 19.28
CA ALA A 66 -5.99 9.11 18.27
C ALA A 66 -6.57 10.52 18.11
N PRO A 67 -5.84 11.61 18.45
CA PRO A 67 -6.36 12.95 18.31
C PRO A 67 -6.75 13.13 16.85
N GLN A 68 -8.06 13.27 16.63
CA GLN A 68 -8.60 13.73 15.37
C GLN A 68 -7.85 15.04 15.09
N MET A 69 -6.86 15.00 14.20
CA MET A 69 -6.29 16.21 13.63
C MET A 69 -7.43 16.87 12.89
N ARG A 70 -8.20 17.68 13.60
CA ARG A 70 -9.16 18.63 13.05
C ARG A 70 -8.31 19.54 12.18
N GLY A 71 -8.20 19.19 10.90
CA GLY A 71 -7.68 20.08 9.89
C GLY A 71 -8.47 21.37 10.03
N GLN A 72 -7.79 22.41 10.51
CA GLN A 72 -8.36 23.72 10.70
C GLN A 72 -8.83 24.17 9.32
N LYS A 73 -10.13 24.01 9.05
CA LYS A 73 -10.76 24.55 7.84
C LYS A 73 -10.63 26.06 7.98
N VAL A 74 -9.61 26.62 7.36
CA VAL A 74 -9.46 28.06 7.15
C VAL A 74 -10.67 28.52 6.34
N ARG A 75 -11.67 29.00 7.06
CA ARG A 75 -12.90 29.56 6.51
C ARG A 75 -12.75 31.07 6.70
N ASN A 76 -12.88 31.81 5.59
CA ASN A 76 -12.74 33.27 5.47
C ASN A 76 -11.31 33.81 5.28
N VAL A 77 -10.60 33.35 4.25
CA VAL A 77 -9.47 34.13 3.70
C VAL A 77 -10.07 35.21 2.80
N GLN A 78 -10.13 36.45 3.29
CA GLN A 78 -10.44 37.63 2.47
C GLN A 78 -9.13 38.22 1.96
N THR A 79 -8.87 38.08 0.65
CA THR A 79 -7.75 38.73 -0.03
C THR A 79 -8.11 40.19 -0.32
N GLN A 80 -7.62 41.10 0.52
CA GLN A 80 -7.68 42.55 0.30
C GLN A 80 -6.51 42.95 -0.61
N HIS A 81 -6.78 43.28 -1.87
CA HIS A 81 -5.81 43.94 -2.73
C HIS A 81 -5.87 45.45 -2.48
N LYS A 82 -4.77 46.04 -2.01
CA LYS A 82 -4.63 47.51 -1.96
C LYS A 82 -4.37 48.01 -3.38
N ASP A 83 -5.31 48.77 -3.93
CA ASP A 83 -5.19 49.38 -5.25
C ASP A 83 -3.91 50.22 -5.38
N THR A 84 -3.15 49.98 -6.44
CA THR A 84 -1.85 50.62 -6.71
C THR A 84 -2.00 52.00 -7.35
N THR A 85 -3.13 52.69 -7.11
CA THR A 85 -3.52 53.97 -7.75
C THR A 85 -2.57 55.14 -7.43
N GLY A 86 -1.55 54.95 -6.58
CA GLY A 86 -0.51 55.95 -6.29
C GLY A 86 0.82 55.78 -7.02
N MET A 87 1.04 54.71 -7.80
CA MET A 87 2.32 54.48 -8.51
C MET A 87 2.34 55.17 -9.88
N GLY A 88 2.34 56.51 -9.90
CA GLY A 88 2.98 57.36 -10.93
C GLY A 88 2.60 57.20 -12.42
N PHE A 89 1.62 56.39 -12.80
CA PHE A 89 1.28 56.18 -14.21
C PHE A 89 0.23 57.18 -14.70
N ALA A 90 0.67 58.40 -15.04
CA ALA A 90 -0.16 59.42 -15.68
C ALA A 90 -0.31 59.14 -17.18
N GLY A 91 -1.32 58.35 -17.56
CA GLY A 91 -1.78 58.21 -18.94
C GLY A 91 -3.05 59.02 -19.15
N GLN A 92 -3.02 60.02 -20.04
CA GLN A 92 -4.19 60.80 -20.43
C GLN A 92 -5.30 59.93 -21.02
N ALA A 93 -6.54 60.27 -20.63
CA ALA A 93 -7.76 59.53 -20.91
C ALA A 93 -8.19 59.58 -22.39
N ARG A 94 -8.57 58.42 -22.94
CA ARG A 94 -9.68 58.33 -23.90
C ARG A 94 -10.42 57.01 -23.75
N ALA A 95 -11.73 57.12 -23.93
CA ALA A 95 -12.73 56.20 -23.42
C ALA A 95 -12.87 54.91 -24.25
N ARG A 96 -13.09 53.84 -23.47
CA ARG A 96 -13.83 52.61 -23.73
C ARG A 96 -13.39 51.65 -24.84
N GLN A 97 -13.00 50.49 -24.30
CA GLN A 97 -13.32 49.12 -24.73
C GLN A 97 -12.58 48.60 -25.95
N GLU A 98 -11.36 48.14 -25.66
CA GLU A 98 -10.61 47.23 -26.50
C GLU A 98 -9.91 46.21 -25.59
N ASN A 99 -9.98 44.91 -25.95
CA ASN A 99 -8.83 43.99 -26.02
C ASN A 99 -9.20 42.52 -25.83
N GLN A 100 -9.29 41.80 -26.95
CA GLN A 100 -8.38 40.67 -27.20
C GLN A 100 -7.30 41.20 -28.18
N PRO A 101 -6.06 40.66 -28.29
CA PRO A 101 -5.32 39.61 -27.57
C PRO A 101 -4.09 40.23 -26.83
N ASP A 102 -3.38 39.59 -25.90
CA ASP A 102 -2.25 38.70 -26.16
C ASP A 102 -1.76 38.11 -24.84
N LYS A 103 -1.55 36.80 -24.82
CA LYS A 103 -1.08 36.05 -23.65
C LYS A 103 0.44 35.93 -23.71
N PRO A 104 1.23 36.50 -22.77
CA PRO A 104 2.54 35.95 -22.47
C PRO A 104 2.34 34.68 -21.64
N ALA A 105 2.52 33.54 -22.31
CA ALA A 105 2.38 32.20 -21.77
C ALA A 105 3.20 32.04 -20.47
N ARG A 106 2.52 31.68 -19.38
CA ARG A 106 3.17 31.31 -18.12
C ARG A 106 4.07 30.10 -18.38
N THR A 107 5.35 30.21 -18.04
CA THR A 107 6.27 29.08 -18.12
C THR A 107 5.84 28.00 -17.11
N PRO A 108 5.77 26.73 -17.54
CA PRO A 108 5.28 25.65 -16.69
C PRO A 108 6.27 25.31 -15.57
N VAL A 109 5.74 25.21 -14.34
CA VAL A 109 6.45 24.72 -13.15
C VAL A 109 6.93 23.29 -13.40
N HIS A 110 8.25 23.09 -13.43
CA HIS A 110 8.86 21.78 -13.61
C HIS A 110 8.76 20.98 -12.32
N ILE A 111 7.89 19.98 -12.29
CA ILE A 111 7.81 18.99 -11.21
C ILE A 111 8.93 17.98 -11.46
N GLU A 112 9.91 17.91 -10.55
CA GLU A 112 10.95 16.88 -10.63
C GLU A 112 10.32 15.47 -10.55
N LYS A 113 10.69 14.64 -11.52
CA LYS A 113 10.01 13.37 -11.84
C LYS A 113 10.30 12.32 -10.75
N LYS A 114 9.43 12.22 -9.74
CA LYS A 114 9.48 11.23 -8.65
C LYS A 114 9.79 9.82 -9.20
N ILE A 115 11.02 9.34 -8.99
CA ILE A 115 11.52 8.09 -9.59
C ILE A 115 11.16 6.91 -8.67
N GLY A 116 10.41 5.92 -9.18
CA GLY A 116 9.94 4.78 -8.40
C GLY A 116 11.03 3.75 -8.09
N ARG A 117 10.90 2.99 -7.00
CA ARG A 117 11.90 2.02 -6.46
C ARG A 117 12.49 1.04 -7.50
N ASN A 118 11.72 0.66 -8.51
CA ASN A 118 12.10 -0.29 -9.57
C ASN A 118 12.32 0.37 -10.95
N LYS A 119 12.24 1.70 -11.07
CA LYS A 119 12.46 2.38 -12.35
C LYS A 119 13.92 2.18 -12.78
N LYS A 120 14.10 1.86 -14.06
CA LYS A 120 15.42 1.63 -14.65
C LYS A 120 16.08 2.99 -14.92
N ILE A 121 17.32 3.15 -14.46
CA ILE A 121 18.16 4.32 -14.64
C ILE A 121 19.41 3.86 -15.38
N THR A 122 19.86 4.65 -16.36
CA THR A 122 21.08 4.38 -17.10
C THR A 122 22.22 5.12 -16.45
N MET A 123 23.33 4.42 -16.23
CA MET A 123 24.45 4.96 -15.48
C MET A 123 25.75 4.61 -16.22
N VAL A 124 26.71 5.53 -16.21
CA VAL A 124 27.96 5.42 -16.98
C VAL A 124 29.09 4.98 -16.06
N SER A 125 29.82 3.96 -16.51
CA SER A 125 31.05 3.53 -15.84
C SER A 125 32.18 4.54 -16.05
N PRO A 126 33.19 4.56 -15.18
CA PRO A 126 34.43 5.30 -15.40
C PRO A 126 35.13 4.96 -16.74
N SER A 127 34.75 3.84 -17.37
CA SER A 127 35.22 3.35 -18.67
C SER A 127 34.32 3.77 -19.85
N GLY A 128 33.33 4.63 -19.64
CA GLY A 128 32.44 5.18 -20.68
C GLY A 128 31.33 4.24 -21.15
N LYS A 129 31.17 3.05 -20.55
CA LYS A 129 30.11 2.09 -20.92
C LYS A 129 28.82 2.41 -20.16
N LYS A 130 27.70 2.45 -20.89
CA LYS A 130 26.35 2.68 -20.35
C LYS A 130 25.77 1.36 -19.83
N VAL A 131 25.37 1.33 -18.55
CA VAL A 131 24.74 0.16 -17.91
C VAL A 131 23.37 0.56 -17.36
N MET A 132 22.34 -0.24 -17.66
CA MET A 132 20.98 0.00 -17.20
C MET A 132 20.73 -0.75 -15.89
N ILE A 133 20.51 -0.02 -14.80
CA ILE A 133 20.31 -0.58 -13.46
C ILE A 133 18.95 -0.14 -12.88
N LYS A 134 18.40 -0.91 -11.92
CA LYS A 134 17.20 -0.49 -11.18
C LYS A 134 17.58 0.56 -10.13
N HIS A 135 16.71 1.53 -9.87
CA HIS A 135 16.94 2.59 -8.87
C HIS A 135 17.33 2.06 -7.48
N LYS A 136 16.79 0.91 -7.02
CA LYS A 136 17.23 0.24 -5.78
C LYS A 136 18.74 -0.06 -5.72
N LYS A 137 19.40 -0.27 -6.86
CA LYS A 137 20.85 -0.54 -6.95
C LYS A 137 21.67 0.74 -7.21
N LEU A 138 21.04 1.90 -7.37
CA LEU A 138 21.73 3.16 -7.70
C LEU A 138 22.84 3.51 -6.70
N GLN A 139 22.55 3.47 -5.40
CA GLN A 139 23.53 3.79 -4.36
C GLN A 139 24.75 2.85 -4.37
N GLN A 140 24.53 1.56 -4.67
CA GLN A 140 25.63 0.58 -4.74
C GLN A 140 26.61 0.91 -5.85
N TYR A 141 26.11 1.41 -6.99
CA TYR A 141 26.94 1.73 -8.12
C TYR A 141 27.54 3.15 -8.07
N LEU A 142 26.87 4.10 -7.41
CA LEU A 142 27.45 5.42 -7.11
C LEU A 142 28.73 5.27 -6.26
N ASN A 143 28.70 4.36 -5.27
CA ASN A 143 29.88 4.02 -4.46
C ASN A 143 31.01 3.35 -5.27
N GLN A 144 30.70 2.77 -6.44
CA GLN A 144 31.68 2.18 -7.36
C GLN A 144 32.20 3.21 -8.38
N GLY A 145 31.88 4.50 -8.21
CA GLY A 145 32.37 5.59 -9.05
C GLY A 145 31.61 5.81 -10.34
N TYR A 146 30.41 5.24 -10.48
CA TYR A 146 29.59 5.43 -11.66
C TYR A 146 28.72 6.68 -11.53
N THR A 147 28.54 7.40 -12.63
CA THR A 147 27.77 8.65 -12.67
C THR A 147 26.42 8.45 -13.35
N GLU A 148 25.38 9.08 -12.80
CA GLU A 148 24.05 9.09 -13.41
C GLU A 148 24.10 9.90 -14.71
N VAL A 149 23.55 9.32 -15.78
CA VAL A 149 23.29 10.08 -17.01
C VAL A 149 21.85 10.54 -16.91
N SER A 150 21.67 11.85 -16.68
CA SER A 150 20.35 12.48 -16.69
C SER A 150 19.72 12.48 -18.07
#